data_AF-D8QYZ0-F1
#
_entry.id   AF-D8QYZ0-F1
#
_cell.length_a   1.000
_cell.length_b   1.000
_cell.length_c   1.000
_cell.angle_alpha   90.00
_cell.angle_beta   90.00
_cell.angle_gamma   90.00
#
_symmetry.space_group_name_H-M   'P 1'
#
loop_
_entity.id
_entity.type
_entity.pdbx_description
1 polymer ?
#
loop_
_entity_poly.entity_id
_entity_poly.type
_entity_poly.pdbx_seq_one_letter_code
_entity_poly.pdbx_strand_id
1 'polypeptide(L)'
;PEWAKPGSDVPPPWASGEKKQVSSEGFQDLPYIVYLVASCLVAIAAVGSIFEYFNKNPVFGVIQPDSPFYTPVLGFFSITGIPVSAFLWFRAIKLANKDAERQDKEDGY
;
A
#
# COMPACT_ATOMS: atom_id res chain seq x y z
N PRO A 1 -30.06 16.86 -19.31
CA PRO A 1 -30.22 15.64 -18.49
C PRO A 1 -30.80 16.01 -17.12
N GLU A 2 -31.53 15.11 -16.44
CA GLU A 2 -32.21 15.38 -15.16
C GLU A 2 -31.26 15.96 -14.09
N TRP A 3 -30.01 15.46 -14.02
CA TRP A 3 -28.97 15.89 -13.07
C TRP A 3 -28.40 17.31 -13.30
N ALA A 4 -28.60 17.90 -14.48
CA ALA A 4 -28.06 19.22 -14.84
C ALA A 4 -29.06 20.36 -14.59
N LYS A 5 -30.24 20.04 -14.03
CA LYS A 5 -31.29 21.02 -13.77
C LYS A 5 -31.00 21.74 -12.43
N PRO A 6 -31.12 23.08 -12.37
CA PRO A 6 -30.97 23.82 -11.11
C PRO A 6 -31.98 23.29 -10.08
N GLY A 7 -31.48 22.81 -8.93
CA GLY A 7 -32.30 22.24 -7.87
C GLY A 7 -32.64 20.75 -8.01
N SER A 8 -31.99 20.00 -8.91
CA SER A 8 -32.15 18.53 -8.93
C SER A 8 -31.31 17.87 -7.84
N ASP A 9 -31.94 17.05 -6.99
CA ASP A 9 -31.26 16.18 -6.01
C ASP A 9 -30.63 14.93 -6.64
N VAL A 10 -30.81 14.74 -7.96
CA VAL A 10 -30.28 13.60 -8.70
C VAL A 10 -28.77 13.79 -8.85
N PRO A 11 -27.93 12.96 -8.21
CA PRO A 11 -26.48 13.09 -8.36
C PRO A 11 -26.11 12.84 -9.83
N PRO A 12 -25.11 13.56 -10.36
CA PRO A 12 -24.64 13.31 -11.70
C PRO A 12 -24.08 11.88 -11.82
N PRO A 13 -24.05 11.29 -13.03
CA PRO A 13 -23.69 9.89 -13.23
C PRO A 13 -22.30 9.53 -12.66
N TRP A 14 -21.34 10.46 -12.71
CA TRP A 14 -20.00 10.29 -12.12
C TRP A 14 -19.96 10.39 -10.58
N ALA A 15 -20.97 10.99 -9.93
CA ALA A 15 -21.06 11.09 -8.46
C ALA A 15 -21.94 9.98 -7.84
N SER A 16 -22.64 9.19 -8.67
CA SER A 16 -23.41 8.03 -8.19
C SER A 16 -22.52 6.86 -7.75
N GLY A 17 -21.29 6.75 -8.27
CA GLY A 17 -20.34 5.69 -7.95
C GLY A 17 -19.65 5.84 -6.58
N GLU A 18 -19.44 7.06 -6.10
CA GLU A 18 -18.67 7.34 -4.88
C GLU A 18 -19.29 6.73 -3.62
N LYS A 19 -20.63 6.59 -3.57
CA LYS A 19 -21.34 6.05 -2.41
C LYS A 19 -21.39 4.52 -2.35
N LYS A 20 -21.03 3.83 -3.43
CA LYS A 20 -21.13 2.36 -3.53
C LYS A 20 -19.82 1.63 -3.24
N GLN A 21 -18.68 2.34 -3.22
CA GLN A 21 -17.35 1.73 -3.13
C GLN A 21 -16.84 1.44 -1.72
N VAL A 22 -17.56 1.85 -0.66
CA VAL A 22 -17.10 1.64 0.73
C VAL A 22 -17.58 0.30 1.32
N SER A 23 -18.48 -0.42 0.67
CA SER A 23 -19.17 -1.56 1.30
C SER A 23 -19.24 -2.81 0.43
N SER A 24 -18.14 -3.58 0.39
CA SER A 24 -18.04 -5.04 0.15
C SER A 24 -16.69 -5.31 -0.52
N GLU A 25 -15.70 -5.87 0.14
CA GLU A 25 -15.51 -7.33 0.25
C GLU A 25 -14.52 -7.66 1.39
N GLY A 26 -14.58 -8.89 1.88
CA GLY A 26 -14.12 -9.28 3.21
C GLY A 26 -12.62 -9.19 3.49
N PHE A 27 -12.23 -9.69 4.67
CA PHE A 27 -10.87 -9.73 5.25
C PHE A 27 -9.75 -10.32 4.34
N GLN A 28 -10.08 -10.81 3.13
CA GLN A 28 -9.16 -11.28 2.09
C GLN A 28 -8.78 -10.21 1.05
N ASP A 29 -9.53 -9.11 0.95
CA ASP A 29 -9.35 -8.03 -0.02
C ASP A 29 -9.02 -6.69 0.66
N LEU A 30 -7.88 -6.65 1.36
CA LEU A 30 -7.34 -5.35 1.81
C LEU A 30 -7.19 -4.41 0.60
N PRO A 31 -7.55 -3.12 0.70
CA PRO A 31 -7.44 -2.20 -0.41
C PRO A 31 -5.99 -2.06 -0.85
N TYR A 32 -5.76 -1.78 -2.14
CA TYR A 32 -4.40 -1.73 -2.70
C TYR A 32 -3.47 -0.78 -1.95
N ILE A 33 -4.03 0.30 -1.37
CA ILE A 33 -3.32 1.29 -0.55
C ILE A 33 -2.64 0.63 0.65
N VAL A 34 -3.28 -0.35 1.30
CA VAL A 34 -2.70 -1.03 2.47
C VAL A 34 -1.48 -1.85 2.05
N TYR A 35 -1.57 -2.59 0.94
CA TYR A 35 -0.43 -3.34 0.39
C TYR A 35 0.70 -2.40 -0.05
N LEU A 36 0.36 -1.25 -0.63
CA LEU A 36 1.32 -0.25 -1.08
C LEU A 36 2.06 0.40 0.10
N VAL A 37 1.32 0.82 1.14
CA VAL A 37 1.91 1.37 2.36
C VAL A 37 2.77 0.33 3.07
N ALA A 38 2.29 -0.91 3.20
CA ALA A 38 3.06 -1.99 3.78
C ALA A 38 4.37 -2.24 2.99
N SER A 39 4.29 -2.22 1.66
CA SER A 39 5.48 -2.32 0.80
C SER A 39 6.48 -1.20 1.09
N CYS A 40 6.03 0.05 1.14
CA CYS A 40 6.88 1.21 1.43
C CYS A 40 7.57 1.09 2.79
N LEU A 41 6.82 0.72 3.84
CA LEU A 41 7.38 0.56 5.19
C LEU A 41 8.44 -0.54 5.24
N VAL A 42 8.16 -1.69 4.62
CA VAL A 42 9.12 -2.80 4.55
C VAL A 42 10.36 -2.42 3.73
N ALA A 43 10.20 -1.68 2.63
CA ALA A 43 11.32 -1.20 1.83
C ALA A 43 12.22 -0.22 2.62
N ILE A 44 11.62 0.73 3.35
CA ILE A 44 12.37 1.67 4.20
C ILE A 44 13.11 0.91 5.30
N ALA A 45 12.46 -0.04 5.96
CA ALA A 45 13.08 -0.86 7.00
C ALA A 45 14.25 -1.69 6.44
N ALA A 46 14.10 -2.28 5.24
CA ALA A 46 15.15 -3.06 4.59
C ALA A 46 16.36 -2.20 4.24
N VAL A 47 16.13 -1.05 3.58
CA VAL A 47 17.21 -0.12 3.20
C VAL A 47 17.89 0.45 4.44
N GLY A 48 17.12 0.89 5.44
CA GLY A 48 17.66 1.39 6.69
C GLY A 48 18.49 0.33 7.43
N SER A 49 18.05 -0.93 7.44
CA SER A 49 18.82 -2.05 8.01
C SER A 49 20.16 -2.26 7.29
N ILE A 50 20.22 -2.09 5.97
CA ILE A 50 21.47 -2.17 5.22
C ILE A 50 22.41 -1.04 5.67
N PHE A 51 21.93 0.20 5.69
CA PHE A 51 22.74 1.36 6.09
C PHE A 51 23.22 1.28 7.53
N GLU A 52 22.36 0.86 8.46
CA GLU A 52 22.74 0.67 9.86
C GLU A 52 23.78 -0.44 10.04
N TYR A 53 23.69 -1.52 9.25
CA TYR A 53 24.66 -2.61 9.31
C TYR A 53 26.05 -2.14 8.87
N PHE A 54 26.13 -1.34 7.81
CA PHE A 54 27.39 -0.81 7.27
C PHE A 54 27.98 0.31 8.13
N ASN A 55 27.17 1.28 8.56
CA ASN A 55 27.66 2.46 9.28
C ASN A 55 27.79 2.25 10.79
N LYS A 56 27.31 1.12 11.33
CA LYS A 56 27.27 0.83 12.78
C LYS A 56 26.64 1.97 13.61
N ASN A 57 25.78 2.76 12.97
CA ASN A 57 25.09 3.89 13.56
C ASN A 57 23.59 3.59 13.51
N PRO A 58 22.90 3.47 14.66
CA PRO A 58 21.50 3.06 14.70
C PRO A 58 20.59 4.21 14.27
N VAL A 59 20.28 4.30 12.97
CA VAL A 59 19.41 5.34 12.37
C VAL A 59 18.00 5.33 12.96
N PHE A 60 17.44 4.16 13.22
CA PHE A 60 16.13 3.98 13.87
C PHE A 60 16.22 4.02 15.39
N GLY A 61 17.41 3.88 15.99
CA GLY A 61 17.62 3.92 17.43
C GLY A 61 16.94 2.79 18.23
N VAL A 62 16.30 1.83 17.56
CA VAL A 62 15.50 0.75 18.21
C VAL A 62 16.40 -0.29 18.86
N ILE A 63 17.52 -0.64 18.21
CA ILE A 63 18.47 -1.63 18.70
C ILE A 63 19.84 -0.99 18.79
N GLN A 64 20.48 -1.12 19.95
CA GLN A 64 21.84 -0.63 20.16
C GLN A 64 22.85 -1.57 19.49
N PRO A 65 23.96 -1.04 18.91
CA PRO A 65 24.99 -1.86 18.28
C PRO A 65 25.62 -2.92 19.20
N ASP A 66 25.62 -2.66 20.51
CA ASP A 66 26.17 -3.56 21.53
C ASP A 66 25.24 -4.75 21.84
N SER A 67 24.02 -4.77 21.29
CA SER A 67 23.07 -5.85 21.50
C SER A 67 23.42 -7.07 20.62
N PRO A 68 23.39 -8.30 21.17
CA PRO A 68 23.55 -9.54 20.39
C PRO A 68 22.50 -9.68 19.27
N PHE A 69 21.37 -8.99 19.39
CA PHE A 69 20.28 -9.02 18.41
C PHE A 69 20.44 -8.01 17.29
N TYR A 70 21.41 -7.09 17.35
CA TYR A 70 21.64 -6.08 16.31
C TYR A 70 21.86 -6.75 14.95
N THR A 71 22.91 -7.55 14.83
CA THR A 71 23.29 -8.14 13.54
C THR A 71 22.23 -9.09 12.96
N PRO A 72 21.61 -10.01 13.74
CA PRO A 72 20.58 -10.91 13.22
C PRO A 72 19.32 -10.18 12.74
N VAL A 73 18.83 -9.19 13.48
CA VAL A 73 17.61 -8.46 13.11
C VAL A 73 17.82 -7.63 11.85
N LEU A 74 18.94 -6.88 11.79
CA LEU A 74 19.27 -6.12 10.59
C LEU A 74 19.47 -7.03 9.37
N GLY A 75 20.13 -8.18 9.55
CA GLY A 75 20.30 -9.18 8.49
C GLY A 75 18.96 -9.73 7.99
N PHE A 76 18.03 -10.04 8.88
CA PHE A 76 16.70 -10.53 8.52
C PHE A 76 15.94 -9.52 7.66
N PHE A 77 15.88 -8.25 8.08
CA PHE A 77 15.21 -7.19 7.31
C PHE A 77 15.91 -6.89 5.99
N SER A 78 17.24 -6.96 5.93
CA SER A 78 18.00 -6.72 4.70
C SER A 78 17.78 -7.82 3.66
N ILE A 79 17.75 -9.08 4.09
CA ILE A 79 17.61 -10.25 3.19
C ILE A 79 16.16 -10.44 2.76
N THR A 80 15.22 -10.36 3.71
CA THR A 80 13.80 -10.66 3.44
C THR A 80 12.99 -9.43 3.05
N GLY A 81 13.39 -8.24 3.49
CA GLY A 81 12.59 -7.02 3.31
C GLY A 81 12.51 -6.57 1.85
N ILE A 82 13.61 -6.62 1.09
CA ILE A 82 13.58 -6.28 -0.35
C ILE A 82 12.61 -7.19 -1.12
N PRO A 83 12.73 -8.53 -1.09
CA PRO A 83 11.81 -9.39 -1.84
C PRO A 83 10.36 -9.29 -1.35
N VAL A 84 10.13 -9.14 -0.03
CA VAL A 84 8.78 -8.95 0.52
C VAL A 84 8.17 -7.63 0.07
N SER A 85 8.93 -6.53 0.10
CA SER A 85 8.45 -5.22 -0.37
C SER A 85 8.09 -5.25 -1.85
N ALA A 86 8.92 -5.87 -2.68
CA ALA A 86 8.64 -6.05 -4.10
C ALA A 86 7.36 -6.87 -4.32
N PHE A 87 7.20 -7.99 -3.61
CA PHE A 87 6.00 -8.81 -3.68
C PHE A 87 4.74 -8.01 -3.31
N LEU A 88 4.78 -7.26 -2.22
CA LEU A 88 3.67 -6.41 -1.77
C LEU A 88 3.34 -5.31 -2.78
N TRP A 89 4.36 -4.69 -3.38
CA TRP A 89 4.20 -3.68 -4.42
C TRP A 89 3.53 -4.24 -5.67
N PHE A 90 3.99 -5.39 -6.17
CA PHE A 90 3.37 -6.06 -7.31
C PHE A 90 1.91 -6.43 -7.04
N ARG A 91 1.59 -6.88 -5.82
CA ARG A 91 0.22 -7.18 -5.42
C ARG A 91 -0.65 -5.92 -5.39
N ALA A 92 -0.12 -4.81 -4.86
CA ALA A 92 -0.80 -3.53 -4.84
C ALA A 92 -1.12 -3.04 -6.26
N ILE A 93 -0.16 -3.09 -7.19
CA ILE A 93 -0.37 -2.66 -8.58
C ILE A 93 -1.42 -3.52 -9.27
N LYS A 94 -1.36 -4.84 -9.12
CA LYS A 94 -2.35 -5.74 -9.73
C LYS A 94 -3.76 -5.43 -9.23
N LEU A 95 -3.90 -5.14 -7.94
CA LEU A 95 -5.19 -4.80 -7.35
C LEU A 95 -5.68 -3.43 -7.84
N ALA A 96 -4.80 -2.43 -7.88
CA ALA A 96 -5.12 -1.10 -8.39
C ALA A 96 -5.57 -1.14 -9.86
N ASN A 97 -4.88 -1.91 -10.72
CA ASN A 97 -5.27 -2.08 -12.12
C ASN A 97 -6.62 -2.78 -12.26
N LYS A 98 -6.87 -3.84 -11.48
CA LYS A 98 -8.16 -4.53 -11.46
C LYS A 98 -9.31 -3.61 -11.01
N ASP A 99 -9.06 -2.77 -10.01
CA ASP A 99 -10.05 -1.80 -9.52
C ASP A 99 -10.31 -0.69 -10.54
N ALA A 100 -9.29 -0.28 -11.31
CA ALA A 100 -9.45 0.67 -12.42
C ALA A 100 -10.25 0.05 -13.57
N GLU A 101 -9.94 -1.18 -13.99
CA GLU A 101 -10.71 -1.90 -15.03
C GLU A 101 -12.18 -2.10 -14.62
N ARG A 102 -12.46 -2.33 -13.33
CA ARG A 102 -13.83 -2.40 -12.82
C ARG A 102 -14.54 -1.05 -12.95
N GLN A 103 -13.87 0.04 -12.61
CA GLN A 103 -14.42 1.39 -12.72
C GLN A 103 -14.69 1.78 -14.18
N ASP A 104 -13.76 1.52 -15.09
CA ASP A 104 -13.95 1.79 -16.52
C ASP A 104 -15.19 1.06 -17.06
N LYS A 105 -15.37 -0.21 -16.68
CA LYS A 105 -16.54 -1.01 -17.06
C LYS A 105 -17.86 -0.49 -16.48
N GLU A 106 -17.84 0.04 -15.25
CA GLU A 106 -19.00 0.64 -14.60
C GLU A 106 -19.36 2.01 -15.21
N ASP A 107 -18.34 2.77 -15.64
CA ASP A 107 -18.48 4.06 -16.32
C ASP A 107 -18.78 3.93 -17.83
N GLY A 108 -18.81 2.69 -18.35
CA GLY A 108 -19.29 2.38 -19.70
C GLY A 108 -18.24 2.54 -20.81
N TYR A 109 -16.95 2.48 -20.47
CA TYR A 109 -15.84 2.38 -21.40
C TYR A 109 -15.28 0.95 -21.49
#